data_AF-A0A645A8W3-F1
#
_entry.id   AF-A0A645A8W3-F1
#
_cell.length_a   1.000
_cell.length_b   1.000
_cell.length_c   1.000
_cell.angle_alpha   90.00
_cell.angle_beta   90.00
_cell.angle_gamma   90.00
#
_symmetry.space_group_name_H-M   'P 1'
#
loop_
_entity.id
_entity.type
_entity.pdbx_description
1 polymer ?
#
loop_
_entity_poly.entity_id
_entity_poly.type
_entity_poly.pdbx_seq_one_letter_code
_entity_poly.pdbx_strand_id
1 'polypeptide(L)' 'MLVSLGTLGADLALAGVKSLIPADEVIDAMGQIGRALPGTLRETGLGGLAVTPTGKALAEGIGM' A
#
# COMPACT_ATOMS: atom_id res chain seq x y z
N MET A 1 -11.01 4.47 -0.39
CA MET A 1 -10.35 4.93 0.84
C MET A 1 -8.90 5.39 0.60
N LEU A 2 -8.10 4.68 -0.20
CA LEU A 2 -6.72 5.11 -0.48
C LEU A 2 -6.65 6.34 -1.42
N VAL A 3 -7.52 6.42 -2.42
CA VAL A 3 -7.59 7.57 -3.36
C VAL A 3 -7.83 8.90 -2.61
N SER A 4 -8.74 8.91 -1.64
CA SER A 4 -9.09 10.11 -0.87
C SER A 4 -7.97 10.62 0.03
N LEU A 5 -7.09 9.74 0.52
CA LEU A 5 -5.94 10.15 1.34
C LEU A 5 -4.84 10.80 0.48
N GLY A 6 -4.66 10.29 -0.74
CA GLY A 6 -3.73 10.89 -1.71
C GLY A 6 -4.17 12.28 -2.14
N THR A 7 -5.46 12.48 -2.43
CA THR A 7 -5.99 13.81 -2.78
C THR A 7 -5.85 14.80 -1.63
N LEU A 8 -6.15 14.37 -0.39
CA LEU A 8 -5.96 15.21 0.79
C LEU A 8 -4.49 15.65 0.96
N GLY A 9 -3.53 14.73 0.78
CA GLY A 9 -2.11 15.06 0.83
C GLY A 9 -1.70 16.09 -0.23
N ALA A 10 -2.24 15.97 -1.44
CA ALA A 10 -2.01 16.94 -2.52
C ALA A 10 -2.59 18.33 -2.19
N ASP A 11 -3.80 18.38 -1.63
CA ASP A 11 -4.43 19.63 -1.19
C ASP A 11 -3.60 20.32 -0.09
N LEU A 12 -3.09 19.57 0.87
CA LEU A 12 -2.21 20.09 1.92
C LEU A 12 -0.91 20.65 1.35
N ALA A 13 -0.30 19.96 0.39
CA ALA A 13 0.91 20.43 -0.28
C ALA A 13 0.65 21.73 -1.07
N LEU A 14 -0.47 21.80 -1.79
CA LEU A 14 -0.90 23.01 -2.53
C LEU A 14 -1.23 24.18 -1.59
N ALA A 15 -1.74 23.90 -0.40
CA ALA A 15 -1.96 24.91 0.66
C ALA A 15 -0.67 25.38 1.35
N GLY A 16 0.50 24.86 0.94
CA GLY A 16 1.80 25.24 1.50
C GLY A 16 2.12 24.57 2.84
N VAL A 17 1.35 23.56 3.25
CA VAL A 17 1.64 22.78 4.45
C VAL A 17 2.91 21.96 4.21
N LYS A 18 3.90 22.12 5.09
CA LYS A 18 5.16 21.36 5.02
C LYS A 18 5.11 20.18 5.96
N SER A 19 5.56 19.02 5.47
CA SER A 19 5.79 17.87 6.32
C SER A 19 6.92 18.17 7.30
N LEU A 20 6.71 17.84 8.58
CA LEU A 20 7.73 17.94 9.62
C LEU A 20 8.84 16.90 9.42
N ILE A 21 8.45 15.70 8.97
CA ILE A 21 9.36 14.60 8.69
C ILE A 21 9.65 14.59 7.18
N PRO A 22 10.92 14.54 6.76
CA PRO A 22 11.29 14.42 5.35
C PRO A 22 10.60 13.23 4.66
N ALA A 23 10.23 13.40 3.39
CA ALA A 23 9.51 12.36 2.64
C ALA A 23 10.33 11.06 2.54
N ASP A 24 11.65 11.17 2.36
CA ASP A 24 12.55 10.02 2.27
C ASP A 24 12.52 9.17 3.55
N GLU A 25 12.50 9.79 4.74
CA GLU A 25 12.40 9.07 6.02
C GLU A 25 11.07 8.33 6.16
N VAL A 26 9.96 8.94 5.70
CA VAL A 26 8.64 8.29 5.69
C VAL A 26 8.63 7.06 4.78
N ILE A 27 9.23 7.17 3.58
CA ILE A 27 9.35 6.08 2.61
C ILE A 27 10.23 4.96 3.17
N ASP A 28 11.36 5.30 3.80
CA ASP A 28 12.26 4.33 4.42
C ASP A 28 11.58 3.59 5.57
N ALA A 29 10.88 4.29 6.45
CA ALA A 29 10.10 3.68 7.53
C ALA A 29 9.05 2.72 6.99
N MET A 30 8.30 3.12 5.95
CA MET A 30 7.34 2.24 5.28
C MET A 30 8.01 0.99 4.71
N GLY A 31 9.16 1.13 4.05
CA GLY A 31 9.92 0.02 3.49
C GLY A 31 10.48 -0.93 4.56
N GLN A 32 10.97 -0.39 5.68
CA GLN A 32 11.49 -1.18 6.80
C GLN A 32 10.38 -2.01 7.46
N ILE A 33 9.24 -1.40 7.77
CA ILE A 33 8.09 -2.12 8.33
C ILE A 33 7.57 -3.15 7.35
N GLY A 34 7.43 -2.78 6.07
CA GLY A 34 7.11 -3.71 4.99
C GLY A 34 8.01 -4.94 5.02
N ARG A 35 9.34 -4.75 5.03
CA ARG A 35 10.36 -5.81 5.11
C ARG A 35 10.47 -6.54 6.45
N ALA A 36 9.78 -6.10 7.49
CA ALA A 36 9.67 -6.81 8.76
C ALA A 36 8.44 -7.74 8.82
N LEU A 37 7.39 -7.46 8.03
CA LEU A 37 6.16 -8.26 8.03
C LEU A 37 6.39 -9.69 7.50
N PRO A 38 5.73 -10.73 8.05
CA PRO A 38 5.73 -12.06 7.45
C PRO A 38 5.26 -12.04 5.98
N GLY A 39 5.81 -12.91 5.13
CA GLY A 39 5.51 -12.92 3.69
C GLY A 39 4.02 -13.10 3.35
N THR A 40 3.27 -13.79 4.22
CA THR A 40 1.80 -13.99 4.10
C THR A 40 0.98 -12.75 4.43
N LEU A 41 1.55 -11.79 5.16
CA LEU A 41 0.93 -10.51 5.52
C LEU A 41 1.41 -9.34 4.65
N ARG A 42 2.46 -9.56 3.87
CA ARG A 42 2.87 -8.64 2.80
C ARG A 42 2.00 -8.81 1.56
N GLU A 43 2.10 -7.82 0.69
CA GLU A 43 1.53 -7.81 -0.65
C GLU A 43 2.30 -8.75 -1.60
N THR A 44 2.36 -10.04 -1.27
CA THR A 44 2.98 -11.10 -2.09
C THR A 44 1.96 -11.90 -2.89
N GLY A 45 0.66 -11.65 -2.68
CA GLY A 45 -0.42 -12.45 -3.24
C GLY A 45 -0.60 -13.82 -2.58
N LEU A 46 0.28 -14.21 -1.66
CA LEU A 46 0.24 -15.51 -0.96
C LEU A 46 -0.76 -15.55 0.21
N GLY A 47 -1.40 -14.43 0.53
CA GLY A 47 -2.31 -14.30 1.67
C GLY A 47 -3.35 -13.20 1.48
N GLY A 48 -4.19 -13.02 2.51
CA GLY A 48 -5.22 -11.97 2.53
C GLY A 48 -6.26 -12.12 1.41
N LEU A 49 -6.51 -11.03 0.69
CA LEU A 49 -7.57 -10.97 -0.33
C LEU A 49 -7.28 -11.87 -1.55
N ALA A 50 -6.00 -12.00 -1.92
CA ALA A 50 -5.57 -12.76 -3.09
C ALA A 50 -5.89 -14.27 -2.98
N VAL A 51 -5.90 -14.82 -1.77
CA VAL A 51 -6.18 -16.26 -1.54
C VAL A 51 -7.65 -16.57 -1.26
N THR A 52 -8.53 -15.55 -1.27
CA THR A 52 -9.97 -15.77 -1.11
C THR A 52 -10.52 -16.57 -2.30
N PRO A 53 -11.65 -17.30 -2.15
CA PRO A 53 -12.24 -18.06 -3.24
C PRO A 53 -12.49 -17.21 -4.50
N THR A 54 -13.01 -16.00 -4.31
CA THR A 54 -13.23 -15.04 -5.41
C THR A 54 -11.91 -14.58 -6.03
N GLY A 55 -10.89 -14.28 -5.21
CA GLY A 55 -9.57 -13.88 -5.70
C GLY A 55 -8.93 -14.95 -6.58
N LYS A 56 -9.02 -16.23 -6.18
CA LYS A 56 -8.52 -17.36 -6.96
C LYS A 56 -9.26 -17.55 -8.29
N ALA A 57 -10.59 -17.53 -8.26
CA ALA A 57 -11.40 -17.67 -9.47
C ALA A 57 -11.13 -16.55 -10.49
N LEU A 58 -10.91 -15.32 -10.01
CA LEU A 58 -10.54 -14.20 -10.88
C LEU A 58 -9.14 -14.37 -11.47
N ALA A 59 -8.17 -14.84 -10.68
CA ALA A 59 -6.81 -15.12 -11.15
C ALA A 59 -6.78 -16.20 -12.25
N GLU A 60 -7.51 -17.29 -12.05
CA GLU A 60 -7.66 -18.36 -13.05
C GLU A 60 -8.30 -17.84 -14.35
N GLY A 61 -9.31 -16.96 -14.23
CA GLY A 61 -9.99 -16.36 -15.38
C GLY A 61 -9.13 -15.42 -16.23
N ILE A 62 -8.03 -14.88 -15.68
CA ILE A 62 -7.08 -14.01 -16.39
C ILE A 62 -5.77 -14.73 -16.78
N GLY A 63 -5.68 -16.04 -16.55
CA GLY A 63 -4.53 -16.85 -16.95
C GLY A 63 -3.28 -16.67 -16.08
N MET A 64 -3.46 -16.28 -14.81
CA MET A 64 -2.42 -16.32 -13.77
C MET A 64 -2.44 -17.67 -13.04
#